data_AF-A0AAP0NUU9-F1
#
_entry.id   AF-A0AAP0NUU9-F1
#
_cell.length_a   1.000
_cell.length_b   1.000
_cell.length_c   1.000
_cell.angle_alpha   90.00
_cell.angle_beta   90.00
_cell.angle_gamma   90.00
#
_symmetry.space_group_name_H-M   'P 1'
#
loop_
_entity.id
_entity.type
_entity.pdbx_description
1 polymer ?
#
loop_
_entity_poly.entity_id
_entity_poly.type
_entity_poly.pdbx_seq_one_letter_code
_entity_poly.pdbx_strand_id
1 'polypeptide(L)' 'MGFIRSGFSFFMGTACGIFIAQNYKVPNIKKLADTALSMAKQIENSYKKRDGDK' A
#
# COMPACT_ATOMS: atom_id res chain seq x y z
N MET A 1 -3.70 -16.85 35.16
CA MET A 1 -3.80 -15.53 34.50
C MET A 1 -3.63 -15.74 33.00
N GLY A 2 -4.73 -15.71 32.24
CA GLY A 2 -4.79 -16.26 30.89
C GLY A 2 -4.33 -15.32 29.78
N PHE A 3 -3.79 -15.90 28.72
CA PHE A 3 -3.36 -15.27 27.46
C PHE A 3 -4.36 -14.23 26.90
N ILE A 4 -5.66 -14.45 27.12
CA ILE A 4 -6.75 -13.58 26.63
C ILE A 4 -6.66 -12.16 27.22
N ARG A 5 -6.22 -12.01 28.48
CA ARG A 5 -6.13 -10.68 29.12
C ARG A 5 -4.93 -9.86 28.63
N SER A 6 -3.85 -10.53 28.22
CA SER A 6 -2.67 -9.86 27.65
C SER A 6 -2.86 -9.53 26.16
N GLY A 7 -3.48 -10.44 25.40
CA GLY A 7 -3.75 -10.23 23.97
C GLY A 7 -4.80 -9.16 23.70
N PHE A 8 -5.79 -8.98 24.58
CA PHE A 8 -6.85 -7.99 24.37
C PHE A 8 -6.32 -6.56 24.20
N SER A 9 -5.33 -6.15 25.01
CA SER A 9 -4.70 -4.83 24.87
C SER A 9 -3.95 -4.67 23.54
N PHE A 10 -3.36 -5.75 23.03
CA PHE A 10 -2.70 -5.76 21.72
C PHE A 10 -3.71 -5.65 20.57
N PHE A 11 -4.82 -6.40 20.62
CA PHE A 11 -5.90 -6.30 19.64
C PHE A 11 -6.58 -4.93 19.68
N MET A 12 -6.84 -4.38 20.87
CA MET A 12 -7.44 -3.06 21.05
C MET A 12 -6.52 -1.96 20.52
N GLY A 13 -5.21 -2.04 20.80
CA GLY A 13 -4.22 -1.12 20.25
C GLY A 13 -4.12 -1.21 18.72
N THR A 14 -4.16 -2.44 18.17
CA THR A 14 -4.15 -2.68 16.72
C THR A 14 -5.41 -2.12 16.05
N ALA A 15 -6.59 -2.36 16.62
CA ALA A 15 -7.86 -1.84 16.11
C ALA A 15 -7.90 -0.30 16.14
N CYS A 16 -7.45 0.32 17.24
CA CYS A 16 -7.29 1.77 17.31
C CYS A 16 -6.30 2.29 16.26
N GLY A 17 -5.16 1.63 16.07
CA GLY A 17 -4.18 2.01 15.04
C GLY A 17 -4.76 1.96 13.62
N ILE A 18 -5.50 0.90 13.29
CA ILE A 18 -6.20 0.76 12.00
C ILE A 18 -7.27 1.84 11.84
N PHE A 19 -8.03 2.15 12.90
CA PHE A 19 -9.05 3.21 12.87
C PHE A 19 -8.43 4.58 12.61
N ILE A 20 -7.31 4.89 13.27
CA ILE A 20 -6.55 6.12 13.05
C ILE A 20 -6.00 6.16 11.62
N ALA A 21 -5.36 5.09 11.15
CA ALA A 21 -4.79 5.03 9.80
C ALA A 21 -5.83 5.21 8.69
N GLN A 22 -7.07 4.77 8.93
CA GLN A 22 -8.21 5.03 8.05
C GLN A 22 -8.79 6.45 8.17
N ASN A 23 -8.71 7.07 9.36
CA ASN A 23 -9.20 8.43 9.61
C ASN A 23 -8.20 9.52 9.18
N TYR A 24 -6.91 9.22 9.16
CA TYR A 24 -5.97 10.01 8.39
C TYR A 24 -6.36 9.86 6.92
N LYS A 25 -6.67 10.98 6.25
CA LYS A 25 -6.78 11.03 4.78
C LYS A 25 -5.40 10.76 4.19
N VAL A 26 -4.92 9.52 4.31
CA VAL A 26 -3.77 9.06 3.53
C VAL A 26 -4.21 9.09 2.07
N PRO A 27 -3.43 9.76 1.19
CA PRO A 27 -3.76 9.81 -0.23
C PRO A 27 -3.94 8.38 -0.72
N ASN A 28 -5.05 8.16 -1.44
CA ASN A 28 -5.54 6.84 -1.79
C ASN A 28 -4.41 5.97 -2.37
N ILE A 29 -3.89 5.03 -1.56
CA ILE A 29 -2.73 4.20 -1.90
C ILE A 29 -2.99 3.42 -3.19
N LYS A 30 -4.26 3.09 -3.47
CA LYS A 30 -4.70 2.48 -4.72
C LYS A 30 -4.42 3.37 -5.93
N LYS A 31 -4.67 4.68 -5.84
CA LYS A 31 -4.32 5.63 -6.92
C LYS A 31 -2.81 5.76 -7.08
N LEU A 32 -2.07 5.75 -5.96
CA LEU A 32 -0.61 5.82 -5.99
C LEU A 32 0.00 4.60 -6.67
N ALA A 33 -0.49 3.41 -6.34
CA ALA A 33 -0.09 2.16 -6.95
C ALA A 33 -0.47 2.09 -8.44
N ASP A 34 -1.68 2.52 -8.79
CA ASP A 34 -2.15 2.57 -10.19
C ASP A 34 -1.29 3.52 -11.05
N THR A 35 -0.95 4.70 -10.51
CA THR A 35 -0.05 5.66 -11.16
C THR A 35 1.36 5.09 -11.33
N ALA A 36 1.89 4.44 -10.30
CA ALA A 36 3.21 3.79 -10.36
C ALA A 36 3.25 2.67 -11.41
N LEU A 37 2.19 1.85 -11.48
CA LEU A 37 2.07 0.79 -12.48
C LEU A 37 1.96 1.37 -13.90
N SER A 38 1.21 2.44 -14.08
CA SER A 38 1.12 3.16 -15.36
C SER A 38 2.48 3.74 -15.79
N MET A 39 3.22 4.36 -14.86
CA MET A 39 4.59 4.83 -15.13
C MET A 39 5.53 3.69 -15.50
N ALA A 40 5.49 2.57 -14.76
CA ALA A 40 6.31 1.39 -15.06
C ALA A 40 6.01 0.84 -16.47
N LYS A 41 4.74 0.75 -16.86
CA LYS A 41 4.34 0.36 -18.22
C LYS A 41 4.82 1.34 -19.29
N GLN A 42 4.80 2.65 -19.02
CA GLN A 42 5.37 3.63 -19.95
C GLN A 42 6.86 3.43 -20.13
N ILE A 43 7.60 3.21 -19.04
CA ILE A 43 9.05 2.96 -19.08
C ILE A 43 9.33 1.66 -19.85
N GLU A 44 8.62 0.57 -19.55
CA GLU A 44 8.74 -0.71 -20.27
C GLU A 44 8.48 -0.53 -21.77
N ASN A 45 7.40 0.15 -22.15
CA ASN A 45 7.08 0.41 -23.55
C ASN A 45 8.12 1.30 -24.24
N SER A 46 8.64 2.33 -23.56
CA SER A 46 9.72 3.17 -24.07
C SER A 46 11.02 2.39 -24.27
N TYR A 47 11.33 1.43 -23.41
CA TYR A 47 12.49 0.55 -23.58
C TYR A 47 12.27 -0.46 -24.71
N LYS A 48 11.11 -1.12 -24.80
CA LYS A 48 10.78 -2.07 -25.87
C LYS A 48 10.81 -1.43 -27.27
N LYS A 49 10.36 -0.17 -27.39
CA LYS A 49 10.45 0.57 -28.66
C LYS A 49 11.88 0.95 -29.06
N ARG A 50 12.82 1.03 -28.12
CA ARG A 50 14.23 1.37 -28.39
C ARG A 50 15.09 0.17 -28.75
N ASP A 51 14.60 -1.04 -28.50
CA ASP A 51 15.34 -2.28 -28.80
C ASP A 51 15.00 -2.84 -30.19
N GLY A 52 13.78 -2.62 -30.68
CA GLY A 52 13.31 -3.06 -32.01
C GLY A 52 13.57 -2.09 -33.17
N ASP A 53 14.31 -0.99 -32.95
CA ASP A 53 14.68 0.01 -33.98
C ASP A 53 16.19 -0.05 -34.30
N LYS A 54 16.80 -1.23 -34.19
CA LYS A 54 18.14 -1.52 -34.75
C LYS A 54 18.03 -2.42 -35.97
#